data_AF-A0A6M0G087-F1
#
_entry.id   AF-A0A6M0G087-F1
#
_cell.length_a   1.000
_cell.length_b   1.000
_cell.length_c   1.000
_cell.angle_alpha   90.00
_cell.angle_beta   90.00
_cell.angle_gamma   90.00
#
_symmetry.space_group_name_H-M   'P 1'
#
loop_
_entity.id
_entity.type
_entity.pdbx_description
1 polymer ?
#
loop_
_entity_poly.entity_id
_entity_poly.type
_entity_poly.pdbx_seq_one_letter_code
_entity_poly.pdbx_strand_id
1 'polypeptide(L)'
;MNNRQQRQAKYFLLFPLYFLLSTSTAKALPGDNTETVAAWINAHPTLRPDVIDGLRVYKSNTAAQQFTFKASVLPPGELTLVKDKVTIRHERIAFYDQINGVTPNRLQESLRVIYGPAIYQDYQRARLVYDYPTPETIDLARRQDRPLLEAQEGKLLLGDRYAYWMEVTNTESGKAFYGHLTIFQKEYLDKLETQLRDR
;
A
#
# COMPACT_ATOMS: atom_id res chain seq x y z
N MET A 1 36.43 -68.63 29.29
CA MET A 1 35.04 -69.12 29.41
C MET A 1 34.12 -67.91 29.49
N ASN A 2 33.50 -67.52 28.36
CA ASN A 2 32.05 -67.53 28.14
C ASN A 2 31.22 -66.92 29.29
N ASN A 3 30.55 -65.78 29.08
CA ASN A 3 29.22 -65.81 28.47
C ASN A 3 28.68 -64.41 28.13
N ARG A 4 28.02 -64.33 26.98
CA ARG A 4 27.23 -63.18 26.50
C ARG A 4 26.01 -62.98 27.40
N GLN A 5 25.59 -61.74 27.66
CA GLN A 5 24.19 -61.33 27.49
C GLN A 5 24.06 -59.83 27.19
N GLN A 6 23.43 -59.58 26.04
CA GLN A 6 22.91 -58.31 25.58
C GLN A 6 21.89 -57.74 26.57
N ARG A 7 21.73 -56.41 26.64
CA ARG A 7 20.49 -55.72 26.20
C ARG A 7 20.47 -54.22 26.49
N GLN A 8 20.13 -53.50 25.42
CA GLN A 8 19.24 -52.33 25.36
C GLN A 8 19.85 -50.94 25.65
N ALA A 9 20.20 -50.29 24.54
CA ALA A 9 20.38 -48.86 24.41
C ALA A 9 19.11 -48.09 24.83
N LYS A 10 19.29 -47.00 25.57
CA LYS A 10 18.32 -45.91 25.66
C LYS A 10 19.06 -44.58 25.55
N TYR A 11 19.37 -44.18 24.32
CA TYR A 11 19.65 -42.77 24.04
C TYR A 11 18.31 -42.03 24.11
N PHE A 12 18.11 -41.28 25.19
CA PHE A 12 17.03 -40.31 25.28
C PHE A 12 17.37 -39.16 24.31
N LEU A 13 16.91 -39.29 23.06
CA LEU A 13 16.87 -38.18 22.11
C LEU A 13 15.80 -37.18 22.60
N LEU A 14 16.24 -36.21 23.41
CA LEU A 14 15.50 -34.98 23.63
C LEU A 14 15.52 -34.19 22.32
N PHE A 15 14.50 -34.39 21.49
CA PHE A 15 14.19 -33.47 20.40
C PHE A 15 13.60 -32.21 21.01
N PRO A 16 14.26 -31.03 20.93
CA PRO A 16 13.57 -29.79 21.19
C PRO A 16 12.57 -29.60 20.05
N LEU A 17 11.29 -29.78 20.37
CA LEU A 17 10.18 -29.41 19.52
C LEU A 17 10.18 -27.87 19.43
N TYR A 18 10.94 -27.32 18.49
CA TYR A 18 10.82 -25.92 18.09
C TYR A 18 9.45 -25.76 17.45
N PHE A 19 8.47 -25.41 18.27
CA PHE A 19 7.16 -24.93 17.84
C PHE A 19 7.39 -23.56 17.19
N LEU A 20 7.73 -23.57 15.89
CA LEU A 20 7.64 -22.38 15.04
C LEU A 20 6.15 -22.05 14.93
N LEU A 21 5.64 -21.26 15.87
CA LEU A 21 4.40 -20.51 15.74
C LEU A 21 4.57 -19.54 14.57
N SER A 22 4.42 -20.05 13.35
CA SER A 22 4.12 -19.23 12.19
C SER A 22 2.67 -18.82 12.35
N THR A 23 2.42 -17.78 13.14
CA THR A 23 1.16 -17.06 13.06
C THR A 23 1.08 -16.56 11.63
N SER A 24 0.22 -17.16 10.81
CA SER A 24 -0.08 -16.62 9.49
C SER A 24 -0.61 -15.22 9.74
N THR A 25 0.23 -14.21 9.53
CA THR A 25 -0.20 -12.82 9.58
C THR A 25 -1.27 -12.73 8.51
N ALA A 26 -2.53 -12.53 8.92
CA ALA A 26 -3.62 -12.35 7.97
C ALA A 26 -3.14 -11.35 6.92
N LYS A 27 -3.15 -11.70 5.64
CA LYS A 27 -2.61 -10.84 4.61
C LYS A 27 -3.80 -10.11 4.02
N ALA A 28 -4.04 -8.87 4.44
CA ALA A 28 -5.10 -8.06 3.86
C ALA A 28 -4.56 -7.29 2.67
N LEU A 29 -5.23 -7.46 1.53
CA LEU A 29 -4.97 -6.76 0.29
C LEU A 29 -6.31 -6.43 -0.39
N PRO A 30 -6.31 -5.56 -1.41
CA PRO A 30 -7.48 -5.39 -2.25
C PRO A 30 -8.00 -6.74 -2.77
N GLY A 31 -9.31 -6.97 -2.64
CA GLY A 31 -9.98 -8.24 -2.92
C GLY A 31 -10.47 -8.96 -1.67
N ASP A 32 -9.93 -8.65 -0.49
CA ASP A 32 -10.35 -9.26 0.77
C ASP A 32 -11.58 -8.55 1.37
N ASN A 33 -12.25 -9.25 2.30
CA ASN A 33 -13.40 -8.68 3.01
C ASN A 33 -13.00 -7.68 4.10
N THR A 34 -13.91 -6.75 4.42
CA THR A 34 -13.69 -5.68 5.40
C THR A 34 -13.26 -6.18 6.79
N GLU A 35 -13.82 -7.30 7.26
CA GLU A 35 -13.49 -7.87 8.58
C GLU A 35 -12.03 -8.36 8.63
N THR A 36 -11.61 -9.09 7.61
CA THR A 36 -10.24 -9.60 7.47
C THR A 36 -9.25 -8.46 7.39
N VAL A 37 -9.57 -7.42 6.61
CA VAL A 37 -8.73 -6.23 6.48
C VAL A 37 -8.65 -5.44 7.79
N ALA A 38 -9.77 -5.23 8.48
CA ALA A 38 -9.78 -4.56 9.77
C ALA A 38 -8.99 -5.34 10.84
N ALA A 39 -9.15 -6.66 10.89
CA ALA A 39 -8.39 -7.51 11.81
C ALA A 39 -6.88 -7.43 11.53
N TRP A 40 -6.48 -7.45 10.26
CA TRP A 40 -5.08 -7.26 9.88
C TRP A 40 -4.55 -5.87 10.28
N ILE A 41 -5.25 -4.78 9.97
CA ILE A 41 -4.85 -3.41 10.34
C ILE A 41 -4.61 -3.31 11.85
N ASN A 42 -5.53 -3.84 12.65
CA ASN A 42 -5.45 -3.82 14.11
C ASN A 42 -4.26 -4.62 14.66
N ALA A 43 -3.88 -5.72 13.99
CA ALA A 43 -2.74 -6.55 14.37
C ALA A 43 -1.40 -6.09 13.75
N HIS A 44 -1.42 -5.19 12.77
CA HIS A 44 -0.24 -4.84 11.99
C HIS A 44 0.69 -3.86 12.75
N PRO A 45 1.97 -4.19 12.97
CA PRO A 45 2.88 -3.39 13.81
C PRO A 45 2.99 -1.91 13.41
N THR A 46 3.01 -1.63 12.10
CA THR A 46 3.13 -0.26 11.57
C THR A 46 1.80 0.47 11.53
N LEU A 47 0.68 -0.26 11.37
CA LEU A 47 -0.64 0.33 11.14
C LEU A 47 -1.51 0.34 12.40
N ARG A 48 -1.06 -0.26 13.50
CA ARG A 48 -1.79 -0.28 14.76
C ARG A 48 -2.31 1.12 15.09
N PRO A 49 -3.63 1.32 15.14
CA PRO A 49 -4.22 2.64 15.33
C PRO A 49 -4.26 3.00 16.83
N ASP A 50 -4.23 4.30 17.13
CA ASP A 50 -4.44 4.80 18.50
C ASP A 50 -5.92 4.75 18.90
N VAL A 51 -6.81 4.85 17.90
CA VAL A 51 -8.27 4.75 18.02
C VAL A 51 -8.79 3.79 16.96
N ILE A 52 -9.63 2.84 17.35
CA ILE A 52 -10.15 1.81 16.44
C ILE A 52 -11.17 2.45 15.47
N ASP A 53 -10.71 2.84 14.28
CA ASP A 53 -11.54 3.19 13.10
C ASP A 53 -11.55 2.06 12.05
N GLY A 54 -10.93 0.91 12.39
CA GLY A 54 -10.96 -0.37 11.66
C GLY A 54 -10.28 -0.38 10.30
N LEU A 55 -10.78 0.41 9.35
CA LEU A 55 -10.29 0.50 7.97
C LEU A 55 -9.48 1.77 7.70
N ARG A 56 -9.35 2.65 8.69
CA ARG A 56 -8.54 3.86 8.60
C ARG A 56 -7.57 3.94 9.77
N VAL A 57 -6.37 4.39 9.46
CA VAL A 57 -5.33 4.71 10.44
C VAL A 57 -4.89 6.12 10.16
N TYR A 58 -4.85 6.95 11.20
CA TYR A 58 -4.30 8.29 11.15
C TYR A 58 -3.25 8.41 12.25
N LYS A 59 -2.06 8.87 11.88
CA LYS A 59 -0.96 9.13 12.81
C LYS A 59 -0.40 10.52 12.54
N SER A 60 -0.12 11.25 13.61
CA SER A 60 0.37 12.63 13.52
C SER A 60 1.48 12.83 14.53
N ASN A 61 2.70 13.11 14.05
CA ASN A 61 3.79 13.55 14.93
C ASN A 61 3.64 15.04 15.26
N THR A 62 3.28 15.84 14.24
CA THR A 62 2.95 17.26 14.34
C THR A 62 1.87 17.60 13.31
N ALA A 63 1.27 18.79 13.38
CA ALA A 63 0.35 19.24 12.32
C ALA A 63 1.01 19.24 10.92
N ALA A 64 2.33 19.41 10.86
CA ALA A 64 3.13 19.41 9.64
C ALA A 64 3.58 18.01 9.18
N GLN A 65 3.26 16.94 9.94
CA GLN A 65 3.71 15.57 9.69
C GLN A 65 2.64 14.54 10.05
N GLN A 66 1.95 14.07 9.02
CA GLN A 66 0.82 13.16 9.12
C GLN A 66 1.02 11.95 8.21
N PHE A 67 0.54 10.81 8.68
CA PHE A 67 0.43 9.56 7.94
C PHE A 67 -1.03 9.12 7.98
N THR A 68 -1.56 8.71 6.82
CA THR A 68 -2.88 8.09 6.73
C THR A 68 -2.78 6.78 5.97
N PHE A 69 -3.40 5.75 6.52
CA PHE A 69 -3.74 4.52 5.79
C PHE A 69 -5.26 4.43 5.70
N LYS A 70 -5.80 4.05 4.54
CA LYS A 70 -7.24 3.84 4.35
C LYS A 70 -7.50 2.67 3.43
N ALA A 71 -8.22 1.67 3.91
CA ALA A 71 -8.86 0.63 3.11
C ALA A 71 -10.28 1.06 2.73
N SER A 72 -10.71 0.81 1.50
CA SER A 72 -12.02 1.23 1.02
C SER A 72 -12.70 0.15 0.19
N VAL A 73 -14.01 0.03 0.41
CA VAL A 73 -14.92 -0.78 -0.42
C VAL A 73 -15.29 -0.11 -1.74
N LEU A 74 -14.93 1.18 -1.92
CA LEU A 74 -15.19 1.90 -3.15
C LEU A 74 -14.02 1.71 -4.13
N PRO A 75 -14.26 1.67 -5.44
CA PRO A 75 -13.19 1.75 -6.43
C PRO A 75 -12.33 3.02 -6.24
N PRO A 76 -11.06 3.02 -6.70
CA PRO A 76 -10.28 4.24 -6.74
C PRO A 76 -10.86 5.25 -7.75
N GLY A 77 -10.44 6.51 -7.61
CA GLY A 77 -10.92 7.62 -8.45
C GLY A 77 -12.29 8.12 -8.01
N GLU A 78 -13.10 8.56 -8.98
CA GLU A 78 -14.42 9.12 -8.70
C GLU A 78 -15.41 8.03 -8.23
N LEU A 79 -16.45 8.46 -7.52
CA LEU A 79 -17.46 7.59 -6.94
C LEU A 79 -18.18 6.77 -8.02
N THR A 80 -18.22 5.45 -7.82
CA THR A 80 -19.00 4.53 -8.66
C THR A 80 -19.93 3.73 -7.75
N LEU A 81 -21.16 3.51 -8.20
CA LEU A 81 -22.09 2.63 -7.52
C LEU A 81 -21.54 1.20 -7.50
N VAL A 82 -21.43 0.65 -6.30
CA VAL A 82 -20.94 -0.70 -6.07
C VAL A 82 -22.04 -1.53 -5.45
N LYS A 83 -22.30 -2.70 -6.02
CA LYS A 83 -23.34 -3.63 -5.53
C LYS A 83 -22.95 -4.25 -4.20
N ASP A 84 -21.67 -4.54 -4.03
CA ASP A 84 -21.10 -5.17 -2.84
C ASP A 84 -20.34 -4.15 -1.98
N LYS A 85 -20.66 -4.13 -0.68
CA LYS A 85 -20.06 -3.27 0.35
C LYS A 85 -19.18 -4.02 1.34
N VAL A 86 -18.85 -5.30 1.09
CA VAL A 86 -18.00 -6.10 1.98
C VAL A 86 -16.59 -6.29 1.45
N THR A 87 -16.33 -6.10 0.16
CA THR A 87 -14.98 -6.29 -0.43
C THR A 87 -14.19 -4.99 -0.49
N ILE A 88 -12.95 -5.01 -0.01
CA ILE A 88 -11.99 -3.90 -0.17
C ILE A 88 -11.49 -3.86 -1.62
N ARG A 89 -11.59 -2.70 -2.25
CA ARG A 89 -11.22 -2.48 -3.66
C ARG A 89 -9.93 -1.71 -3.83
N HIS A 90 -9.61 -0.87 -2.85
CA HIS A 90 -8.32 -0.21 -2.79
C HIS A 90 -7.88 0.06 -1.36
N GLU A 91 -6.58 0.23 -1.21
CA GLU A 91 -5.93 0.68 0.01
C GLU A 91 -4.98 1.82 -0.34
N ARG A 92 -5.04 2.90 0.44
CA ARG A 92 -4.28 4.13 0.21
C ARG A 92 -3.37 4.43 1.38
N ILE A 93 -2.10 4.64 1.06
CA ILE A 93 -1.08 5.18 1.95
C ILE A 93 -0.86 6.64 1.55
N ALA A 94 -0.98 7.57 2.49
CA ALA A 94 -0.76 8.99 2.24
C ALA A 94 0.14 9.61 3.30
N PHE A 95 1.01 10.51 2.86
CA PHE A 95 1.84 11.33 3.72
C PHE A 95 1.53 12.80 3.48
N TYR A 96 1.51 13.55 4.57
CA TYR A 96 1.65 15.00 4.57
C TYR A 96 2.87 15.34 5.42
N ASP A 97 3.94 15.88 4.83
CA ASP A 97 5.19 16.15 5.54
C ASP A 97 5.84 17.42 5.00
N GLN A 98 5.58 18.56 5.64
CA GLN A 98 6.19 19.84 5.23
C GLN A 98 7.66 19.94 5.66
N ILE A 99 8.04 19.20 6.71
CA ILE A 99 9.38 19.23 7.30
C ILE A 99 10.36 18.50 6.40
N ASN A 100 10.09 17.24 6.07
CA ASN A 100 10.97 16.41 5.24
C ASN A 100 10.58 16.38 3.76
N GLY A 101 9.32 16.66 3.45
CA GLY A 101 8.76 16.41 2.12
C GLY A 101 8.35 14.95 1.93
N VAL A 102 7.64 14.71 0.84
CA VAL A 102 7.18 13.41 0.39
C VAL A 102 7.84 13.12 -0.94
N THR A 103 8.61 12.04 -1.01
CA THR A 103 9.29 11.62 -2.24
C THR A 103 8.63 10.36 -2.80
N PRO A 104 8.71 10.13 -4.13
CA PRO A 104 8.27 8.87 -4.73
C PRO A 104 8.92 7.65 -4.04
N ASN A 105 10.22 7.71 -3.76
CA ASN A 105 10.93 6.61 -3.08
C ASN A 105 10.36 6.31 -1.69
N ARG A 106 9.97 7.33 -0.91
CA ARG A 106 9.33 7.13 0.40
C ARG A 106 7.97 6.45 0.26
N LEU A 107 7.18 6.84 -0.74
CA LEU A 107 5.90 6.19 -1.03
C LEU A 107 6.09 4.73 -1.45
N GLN A 108 7.06 4.44 -2.31
CA GLN A 108 7.38 3.06 -2.72
C GLN A 108 7.84 2.21 -1.54
N GLU A 109 8.71 2.76 -0.70
CA GLU A 109 9.25 2.08 0.46
C GLU A 109 8.17 1.72 1.48
N SER A 110 7.10 2.53 1.57
CA SER A 110 5.95 2.22 2.41
C SER A 110 5.25 0.90 2.03
N LEU A 111 5.30 0.49 0.75
CA LEU A 111 4.77 -0.82 0.34
C LEU A 111 5.54 -1.97 0.97
N ARG A 112 6.88 -1.85 1.05
CA ARG A 112 7.73 -2.87 1.67
C ARG A 112 7.46 -2.96 3.16
N VAL A 113 7.32 -1.82 3.82
CA VAL A 113 7.06 -1.75 5.28
C VAL A 113 5.67 -2.27 5.63
N ILE A 114 4.65 -1.93 4.85
CA ILE A 114 3.26 -2.26 5.16
C ILE A 114 2.87 -3.66 4.67
N TYR A 115 3.29 -4.06 3.47
CA TYR A 115 2.83 -5.31 2.86
C TYR A 115 3.92 -6.38 2.71
N GLY A 116 5.17 -6.01 2.96
CA GLY A 116 6.31 -6.90 2.81
C GLY A 116 6.86 -6.99 1.38
N PRO A 117 7.87 -7.84 1.18
CA PRO A 117 8.66 -7.86 -0.06
C PRO A 117 7.87 -8.28 -1.30
N ALA A 118 6.84 -9.12 -1.15
CA ALA A 118 6.07 -9.62 -2.29
C ALA A 118 5.30 -8.52 -3.03
N ILE A 119 4.68 -7.58 -2.29
CA ILE A 119 3.94 -6.46 -2.90
C ILE A 119 4.88 -5.37 -3.37
N TYR A 120 5.98 -5.14 -2.64
CA TYR A 120 7.03 -4.24 -3.10
C TYR A 120 7.62 -4.70 -4.44
N GLN A 121 7.91 -5.99 -4.60
CA GLN A 121 8.40 -6.55 -5.86
C GLN A 121 7.38 -6.49 -7.00
N ASP A 122 6.09 -6.72 -6.71
CA ASP A 122 5.00 -6.57 -7.69
C ASP A 122 4.94 -5.13 -8.23
N TYR A 123 5.07 -4.13 -7.34
CA TYR A 123 5.18 -2.71 -7.74
C TYR A 123 6.45 -2.43 -8.55
N GLN A 124 7.62 -2.91 -8.11
CA GLN A 124 8.89 -2.63 -8.78
C GLN A 124 8.95 -3.20 -10.21
N ARG A 125 8.20 -4.26 -10.49
CA ARG A 125 8.08 -4.88 -11.81
C ARG A 125 6.88 -4.38 -12.61
N ALA A 126 6.05 -3.51 -12.01
CA ALA A 126 4.84 -3.02 -12.65
C ALA A 126 5.18 -2.19 -13.88
N ARG A 127 4.44 -2.39 -14.97
CA ARG A 127 4.56 -1.57 -16.18
C ARG A 127 3.87 -0.23 -15.97
N LEU A 128 4.47 0.84 -16.48
CA LEU A 128 3.78 2.12 -16.57
C LEU A 128 2.59 2.00 -17.54
N VAL A 129 1.42 2.48 -17.10
CA VAL A 129 0.19 2.53 -17.89
C VAL A 129 -0.08 3.97 -18.31
N TYR A 130 0.04 4.89 -17.36
CA TYR A 130 -0.19 6.31 -17.60
C TYR A 130 0.63 7.16 -16.64
N ASP A 131 1.27 8.20 -17.15
CA ASP A 131 1.95 9.25 -16.40
C ASP A 131 1.34 10.61 -16.74
N TYR A 132 1.20 11.46 -15.72
CA TYR A 132 0.61 12.79 -15.90
C TYR A 132 1.27 13.82 -14.97
N PRO A 133 1.18 15.11 -15.33
CA PRO A 133 0.67 15.65 -16.59
C PRO A 133 1.58 15.29 -17.78
N THR A 134 1.02 15.18 -18.98
CA THR A 134 1.82 15.09 -20.21
C THR A 134 2.43 16.47 -20.53
N PRO A 135 3.50 16.56 -21.34
CA PRO A 135 4.07 17.84 -21.76
C PRO A 135 3.02 18.81 -22.35
N GLU A 136 2.08 18.30 -23.14
CA GLU A 136 1.00 19.07 -23.73
C GLU A 136 0.05 19.63 -22.66
N THR A 137 -0.25 18.85 -21.62
CA THR A 137 -1.06 19.26 -20.47
C THR A 137 -0.34 20.33 -19.64
N ILE A 138 0.98 20.23 -19.46
CA ILE A 138 1.78 21.25 -18.78
C ILE A 138 1.71 22.58 -19.53
N ASP A 139 1.91 22.57 -20.85
CA ASP A 139 1.86 23.78 -21.67
C ASP A 139 0.46 24.41 -21.66
N LEU A 140 -0.59 23.58 -21.70
CA LEU A 140 -1.96 24.06 -21.57
C LEU A 140 -2.23 24.66 -20.18
N ALA A 141 -1.77 24.00 -19.10
CA ALA A 141 -1.94 24.46 -17.72
C ALA A 141 -1.27 25.82 -17.51
N ARG A 142 -0.07 26.04 -18.07
CA ARG A 142 0.62 27.34 -18.05
C ARG A 142 -0.16 28.43 -18.78
N ARG A 143 -0.69 28.13 -19.98
CA ARG A 143 -1.50 29.08 -20.75
C ARG A 143 -2.82 29.45 -20.05
N GLN A 144 -3.36 28.54 -19.25
CA GLN A 144 -4.64 28.70 -18.54
C GLN A 144 -4.48 29.11 -17.07
N ASP A 145 -3.26 29.42 -16.62
CA ASP A 145 -2.95 29.76 -15.22
C ASP A 145 -3.47 28.73 -14.21
N ARG A 146 -3.16 27.45 -14.45
CA ARG A 146 -3.56 26.30 -13.63
C ARG A 146 -2.36 25.66 -12.92
N PRO A 147 -1.71 26.35 -11.96
CA PRO A 147 -0.45 25.90 -11.34
C PRO A 147 -0.57 24.57 -10.59
N LEU A 148 -1.77 24.23 -10.08
CA LEU A 148 -1.99 22.93 -9.41
C LEU A 148 -1.87 21.74 -10.37
N LEU A 149 -2.26 21.90 -11.64
CA LEU A 149 -2.14 20.82 -12.63
C LEU A 149 -0.68 20.60 -13.03
N GLU A 150 0.10 21.68 -13.11
CA GLU A 150 1.54 21.60 -13.38
C GLU A 150 2.30 20.95 -12.22
N ALA A 151 1.89 21.24 -10.99
CA ALA A 151 2.59 20.77 -9.80
C ALA A 151 2.26 19.32 -9.40
N GLN A 152 1.20 18.73 -9.97
CA GLN A 152 0.74 17.40 -9.58
C GLN A 152 1.34 16.33 -10.49
N GLU A 153 2.24 15.51 -9.98
CA GLU A 153 2.83 14.41 -10.74
C GLU A 153 2.24 13.08 -10.29
N GLY A 154 1.79 12.27 -11.25
CA GLY A 154 1.26 10.95 -10.94
C GLY A 154 1.62 9.88 -11.94
N LYS A 155 1.58 8.64 -11.45
CA LYS A 155 1.87 7.42 -12.20
C LYS A 155 0.83 6.36 -11.88
N LEU A 156 0.27 5.79 -12.94
CA LEU A 156 -0.57 4.63 -12.93
C LEU A 156 0.24 3.44 -13.46
N LEU A 157 0.34 2.38 -12.68
CA LEU A 157 1.15 1.20 -13.00
C LEU A 157 0.31 -0.08 -12.87
N LEU A 158 0.66 -1.08 -13.68
CA LEU A 158 0.06 -2.41 -13.64
C LEU A 158 1.11 -3.46 -13.28
N GLY A 159 0.98 -4.04 -12.09
CA GLY A 159 1.74 -5.21 -11.65
C GLY A 159 1.05 -6.52 -12.03
N ASP A 160 1.69 -7.64 -11.68
CA ASP A 160 1.16 -8.97 -11.93
C ASP A 160 -0.07 -9.25 -11.03
N ARG A 161 -0.02 -8.76 -9.78
CA ARG A 161 -1.07 -8.99 -8.77
C ARG A 161 -2.03 -7.81 -8.68
N TYR A 162 -1.52 -6.59 -8.61
CA TYR A 162 -2.33 -5.39 -8.40
C TYR A 162 -2.00 -4.27 -9.39
N ALA A 163 -2.89 -3.28 -9.43
CA ALA A 163 -2.58 -2.00 -10.04
C ALA A 163 -2.22 -0.99 -8.95
N TYR A 164 -1.45 0.02 -9.34
CA TYR A 164 -0.86 1.00 -8.44
C TYR A 164 -1.06 2.40 -8.98
N TRP A 165 -1.44 3.32 -8.09
CA TRP A 165 -1.58 4.73 -8.42
C TRP A 165 -0.83 5.56 -7.40
N MET A 166 0.25 6.21 -7.86
CA MET A 166 1.07 7.09 -7.06
C MET A 166 0.87 8.53 -7.53
N GLU A 167 0.71 9.46 -6.59
CA GLU A 167 0.61 10.89 -6.88
C GLU A 167 1.41 11.67 -5.83
N VAL A 168 2.12 12.70 -6.27
CA VAL A 168 2.77 13.71 -5.42
C VAL A 168 2.37 15.10 -5.91
N THR A 169 2.20 16.04 -4.99
CA THR A 169 1.90 17.43 -5.33
C THR A 169 3.09 18.29 -4.92
N ASN A 170 3.86 18.73 -5.90
CA ASN A 170 4.98 19.62 -5.71
C ASN A 170 4.50 21.01 -5.26
N THR A 171 5.35 21.71 -4.53
CA THR A 171 5.18 23.14 -4.26
C THR A 171 5.92 23.96 -5.32
N GLU A 172 5.75 25.28 -5.32
CA GLU A 172 6.57 26.20 -6.12
C GLU A 172 8.08 26.05 -5.85
N SER A 173 8.46 25.59 -4.65
CA SER A 173 9.85 25.30 -4.30
C SER A 173 10.36 23.94 -4.81
N GLY A 174 9.53 23.17 -5.52
CA GLY A 174 9.84 21.84 -6.04
C GLY A 174 9.80 20.72 -4.99
N LYS A 175 9.30 21.00 -3.77
CA LYS A 175 9.23 20.03 -2.68
C LYS A 175 7.79 19.58 -2.47
N ALA A 176 7.46 18.34 -2.77
CA ALA A 176 6.13 17.83 -2.47
C ALA A 176 5.88 17.71 -0.96
N PHE A 177 4.83 18.36 -0.47
CA PHE A 177 4.37 18.22 0.92
C PHE A 177 3.35 17.11 1.09
N TYR A 178 2.66 16.77 0.01
CA TYR A 178 1.65 15.72 0.00
C TYR A 178 1.96 14.70 -1.08
N GLY A 179 1.71 13.44 -0.76
CA GLY A 179 1.70 12.39 -1.75
C GLY A 179 1.02 11.13 -1.23
N HIS A 180 0.56 10.31 -2.15
CA HIS A 180 -0.07 9.05 -1.83
C HIS A 180 0.31 7.94 -2.80
N LEU A 181 0.15 6.71 -2.33
CA LEU A 181 0.22 5.51 -3.12
C LEU A 181 -1.00 4.66 -2.81
N THR A 182 -1.74 4.30 -3.86
CA THR A 182 -2.94 3.48 -3.79
C THR A 182 -2.67 2.15 -4.48
N ILE A 183 -2.90 1.04 -3.77
CA ILE A 183 -2.92 -0.32 -4.33
C ILE A 183 -4.38 -0.73 -4.53
N PHE A 184 -4.72 -1.29 -5.68
CA PHE A 184 -6.11 -1.59 -6.01
C PHE A 184 -6.25 -2.77 -6.98
N GLN A 185 -7.46 -3.31 -7.06
CA GLN A 185 -7.77 -4.43 -7.95
C GLN A 185 -7.65 -4.02 -9.41
N LYS A 186 -7.00 -4.85 -10.23
CA LYS A 186 -6.67 -4.56 -11.64
C LYS A 186 -7.90 -4.24 -12.51
N GLU A 187 -9.06 -4.78 -12.16
CA GLU A 187 -10.33 -4.51 -12.86
C GLU A 187 -10.74 -3.04 -12.89
N TYR A 188 -10.21 -2.21 -11.98
CA TYR A 188 -10.47 -0.77 -11.95
C TYR A 188 -9.43 0.07 -12.68
N LEU A 189 -8.43 -0.56 -13.33
CA LEU A 189 -7.34 0.15 -14.00
C LEU A 189 -7.86 1.04 -15.13
N ASP A 190 -8.58 0.45 -16.10
CA ASP A 190 -9.04 1.17 -17.30
C ASP A 190 -9.99 2.32 -16.93
N LYS A 191 -10.84 2.10 -15.92
CA LYS A 191 -11.71 3.14 -15.36
C LYS A 191 -10.88 4.30 -14.80
N LEU A 192 -9.91 4.00 -13.93
CA LEU A 192 -9.09 5.04 -13.30
C LEU A 192 -8.22 5.76 -14.34
N GLU A 193 -7.66 5.04 -15.32
CA GLU A 193 -6.90 5.64 -16.41
C GLU A 193 -7.74 6.67 -17.17
N THR A 194 -8.97 6.30 -17.55
CA THR A 194 -9.90 7.21 -18.25
C THR A 194 -10.15 8.47 -17.43
N GLN A 195 -10.45 8.32 -16.13
CA GLN A 195 -10.67 9.46 -15.22
C GLN A 195 -9.45 10.36 -15.07
N LEU A 196 -8.24 9.80 -15.09
CA LEU A 196 -7.00 10.57 -14.99
C LEU A 196 -6.65 11.29 -16.30
N ARG A 197 -7.10 10.77 -17.45
CA ARG A 197 -6.94 11.41 -18.77
C ARG A 197 -7.89 12.58 -18.97
N ASP A 198 -9.10 12.48 -18.43
CA ASP A 198 -10.15 13.50 -18.58
C ASP A 198 -10.05 14.66 -17.56
N ARG A 199 -8.99 14.66 -16.74
CA ARG A 199 -8.79 15.61 -15.63
C ARG A 199 -8.27 16.99 -16.07
#